data_AF-A0A1G2SBV9-F1
#
_entry.id   AF-A0A1G2SBV9-F1
#
_cell.length_a   1.000
_cell.length_b   1.000
_cell.length_c   1.000
_cell.angle_alpha   90.00
_cell.angle_beta   90.00
_cell.angle_gamma   90.00
#
_symmetry.space_group_name_H-M   'P 1'
#
loop_
_entity.id
_entity.type
_entity.pdbx_description
1 polymer ?
#
loop_
_entity_poly.entity_id
_entity_poly.type
_entity_poly.pdbx_seq_one_letter_code
_entity_poly.pdbx_strand_id
1 'polypeptide(L)'
;MPTEDISLYRHHIGCDINTLVAEVYDLVKDVTKCPQVSSRVKDLETLRKKMVLKNTHDIFSIDDVYGIRIIVTSIDEVYAVLERISRVFEGFLDHDYFKNAKACPSVDGKFLRLVQFVAYKNKVPFEVQVTTASCHETNESLHARYHRRKYGS
;
A
#
# COMPACT_ATOMS: atom_id res chain seq x y z
N MET A 1 15.59 19.47 3.15
CA MET A 1 14.31 19.38 3.88
C MET A 1 13.45 18.19 3.44
N PRO A 2 13.04 17.95 2.17
CA PRO A 2 12.16 16.81 1.81
C PRO A 2 12.92 15.55 1.36
N THR A 3 14.04 15.74 0.65
CA THR A 3 14.96 14.65 0.29
C THR A 3 15.59 14.00 1.53
N GLU A 4 15.71 14.76 2.62
CA GLU A 4 16.16 14.28 3.92
C GLU A 4 15.13 13.32 4.53
N ASP A 5 13.82 13.61 4.43
CA ASP A 5 12.78 12.74 4.99
C ASP A 5 12.75 11.35 4.33
N ILE A 6 12.82 11.27 2.99
CA ILE A 6 12.90 9.96 2.31
C ILE A 6 14.21 9.23 2.66
N SER A 7 15.31 9.96 2.78
CA SER A 7 16.60 9.37 3.15
C SER A 7 16.58 8.84 4.60
N LEU A 8 15.95 9.59 5.51
CA LEU A 8 15.70 9.21 6.89
C LEU A 8 14.80 7.98 6.96
N TYR A 9 13.69 7.98 6.21
CA TYR A 9 12.80 6.83 6.12
C TYR A 9 13.54 5.58 5.65
N ARG A 10 14.33 5.69 4.57
CA ARG A 10 15.17 4.60 4.04
C ARG A 10 16.18 4.08 5.05
N HIS A 11 16.80 4.98 5.79
CA HIS A 11 17.75 4.62 6.83
C HIS A 11 17.08 3.81 7.95
N HIS A 12 15.91 4.27 8.44
CA HIS A 12 15.22 3.65 9.56
C HIS A 12 14.49 2.34 9.19
N ILE A 13 13.86 2.26 8.02
CA ILE A 13 13.27 0.99 7.56
C ILE A 13 14.35 -0.07 7.29
N GLY A 14 15.58 0.38 7.02
CA GLY A 14 16.76 -0.47 6.92
C GLY A 14 16.91 -1.21 5.58
N CYS A 15 16.09 -0.90 4.58
CA CYS A 15 16.20 -1.45 3.24
C CYS A 15 15.66 -0.46 2.18
N ASP A 16 16.04 -0.66 0.92
CA ASP A 16 15.36 0.02 -0.17
C ASP A 16 14.06 -0.70 -0.55
N ILE A 17 13.24 -0.01 -1.34
CA ILE A 17 11.93 -0.51 -1.79
C ILE A 17 12.04 -1.78 -2.64
N ASN A 18 13.13 -1.97 -3.40
CA ASN A 18 13.30 -3.13 -4.27
C ASN A 18 13.61 -4.38 -3.45
N THR A 19 14.44 -4.23 -2.41
CA THR A 19 14.71 -5.28 -1.43
C THR A 19 13.42 -5.70 -0.73
N LEU A 20 12.59 -4.73 -0.33
CA LEU A 20 11.31 -5.01 0.30
C LEU A 20 10.31 -5.71 -0.66
N VAL A 21 10.31 -5.33 -1.94
CA VAL A 21 9.53 -6.02 -2.98
C VAL A 21 10.00 -7.46 -3.15
N ALA A 22 11.31 -7.72 -3.19
CA ALA A 22 11.86 -9.06 -3.31
C ALA A 22 11.47 -9.94 -2.12
N GLU A 23 11.59 -9.40 -0.90
CA GLU A 23 11.16 -10.07 0.32
C GLU A 23 9.66 -10.41 0.29
N VAL A 24 8.81 -9.45 -0.07
CA VAL A 24 7.36 -9.70 -0.19
C VAL A 24 7.05 -10.70 -1.29
N TYR A 25 7.73 -10.64 -2.44
CA TYR A 25 7.56 -11.62 -3.52
C TYR A 25 7.92 -13.03 -3.05
N ASP A 26 9.06 -13.20 -2.39
CA ASP A 26 9.50 -14.49 -1.85
C ASP A 26 8.53 -15.07 -0.82
N LEU A 27 7.82 -14.22 -0.08
CA LEU A 27 6.80 -14.68 0.87
C LEU A 27 5.54 -15.22 0.21
N VAL A 28 5.16 -14.67 -0.95
CA VAL A 28 3.85 -14.92 -1.58
C VAL A 28 3.91 -15.82 -2.82
N LYS A 29 5.10 -16.05 -3.38
CA LYS A 29 5.30 -16.89 -4.59
C LYS A 29 4.84 -18.34 -4.43
N ASP A 30 4.81 -18.87 -3.21
CA ASP A 30 4.35 -20.23 -2.93
C ASP A 30 2.86 -20.27 -2.51
N VAL A 31 2.25 -19.11 -2.31
CA VAL A 31 0.84 -18.97 -1.90
C VAL A 31 -0.06 -18.80 -3.11
N THR A 32 0.44 -18.18 -4.18
CA THR A 32 -0.32 -17.93 -5.40
C THR A 32 0.52 -18.33 -6.61
N LYS A 33 -0.13 -18.78 -7.69
CA LYS A 33 0.61 -19.35 -8.84
C LYS A 33 1.44 -18.32 -9.60
N CYS A 34 0.95 -17.09 -9.70
CA CYS A 34 1.56 -16.03 -10.50
C CYS A 34 1.34 -14.63 -9.87
N PRO A 35 1.87 -14.35 -8.67
CA PRO A 35 1.71 -13.04 -8.06
C PRO A 35 2.48 -11.99 -8.86
N GLN A 36 1.81 -10.91 -9.24
CA GLN A 36 2.50 -9.72 -9.74
C GLN A 36 2.73 -8.78 -8.56
N VAL A 37 3.99 -8.57 -8.18
CA VAL A 37 4.38 -7.67 -7.08
C VAL A 37 5.06 -6.45 -7.67
N SER A 38 4.57 -5.27 -7.30
CA SER A 38 5.11 -3.98 -7.75
C SER A 38 5.24 -3.02 -6.58
N SER A 39 6.16 -2.06 -6.69
CA SER A 39 6.36 -1.02 -5.69
C SER A 39 5.67 0.29 -6.07
N ARG A 40 5.38 1.08 -5.04
CA ARG A 40 4.92 2.45 -5.15
C ARG A 40 5.63 3.26 -4.07
N VAL A 41 6.49 4.18 -4.47
CA VAL A 41 7.06 5.17 -3.55
C VAL A 41 6.26 6.46 -3.66
N LYS A 42 5.83 7.02 -2.54
CA LYS A 42 5.13 8.31 -2.55
C LYS A 42 6.09 9.42 -2.94
N ASP A 43 5.68 10.28 -3.86
CA ASP A 43 6.46 11.45 -4.23
C ASP A 43 6.48 12.49 -3.10
N LEU A 44 7.51 13.35 -3.12
CA LEU A 44 7.77 14.34 -2.08
C LEU A 44 6.64 15.35 -1.90
N GLU A 45 5.96 15.74 -2.99
CA GLU A 45 4.88 16.71 -2.91
C GLU A 45 3.65 16.11 -2.22
N THR A 46 3.27 14.89 -2.61
CA THR A 46 2.16 14.17 -1.98
C THR A 46 2.47 13.85 -0.52
N LEU A 47 3.72 13.49 -0.16
CA LEU A 47 4.12 13.29 1.23
C LEU A 47 3.92 14.55 2.06
N ARG A 48 4.40 15.71 1.58
CA ARG A 48 4.19 17.00 2.26
C ARG A 48 2.72 17.31 2.44
N LYS A 49 1.89 17.17 1.38
CA LYS A 49 0.45 17.40 1.47
C LYS A 49 -0.19 16.49 2.52
N LYS A 50 0.21 15.22 2.59
CA LYS A 50 -0.26 14.28 3.62
C LYS A 50 0.18 14.66 5.04
N MET A 51 1.44 15.06 5.21
CA MET A 51 1.97 15.50 6.50
C MET A 51 1.23 16.74 7.01
N VAL A 52 0.98 17.72 6.14
CA VAL A 52 0.16 18.90 6.47
C VAL A 52 -1.27 18.50 6.84
N LEU A 53 -1.91 17.61 6.05
CA LEU A 53 -3.27 17.14 6.33
C LEU A 53 -3.39 16.34 7.64
N LYS A 54 -2.34 15.59 8.01
CA LYS A 54 -2.25 14.88 9.30
C LYS A 54 -1.72 15.79 10.43
N ASN A 55 -1.42 17.06 10.16
CA ASN A 55 -0.81 18.01 11.10
C ASN A 55 0.44 17.44 11.82
N THR A 56 1.33 16.83 11.04
CA THR A 56 2.52 16.13 11.53
C THR A 56 3.77 16.57 10.74
N HIS A 57 4.90 16.60 11.42
CA HIS A 57 6.23 16.80 10.80
C HIS A 57 7.03 15.49 10.75
N ASP A 58 6.46 14.40 11.23
CA ASP A 58 7.12 13.09 11.29
C ASP A 58 6.72 12.22 10.10
N ILE A 59 7.67 11.91 9.22
CA ILE A 59 7.44 11.03 8.06
C ILE A 59 7.02 9.62 8.47
N PHE A 60 7.40 9.14 9.67
CA PHE A 60 7.05 7.81 10.17
C PHE A 60 5.57 7.68 10.52
N SER A 61 4.83 8.80 10.61
CA SER A 61 3.37 8.82 10.79
C SER A 61 2.59 8.64 9.47
N ILE A 62 3.29 8.55 8.33
CA ILE A 62 2.71 8.30 7.02
C ILE A 62 2.88 6.81 6.68
N ASP A 63 1.78 6.09 6.67
CA ASP A 63 1.79 4.62 6.57
C ASP A 63 2.18 4.11 5.17
N ASP A 64 1.96 4.93 4.14
CA ASP A 64 2.11 4.56 2.72
C ASP A 64 3.23 5.37 2.01
N VAL A 65 4.33 5.63 2.72
CA VAL A 65 5.59 6.15 2.13
C VAL A 65 6.12 5.13 1.14
N TYR A 66 6.33 3.89 1.62
CA TYR A 66 6.51 2.71 0.79
C TYR A 66 5.19 1.97 0.69
N GLY A 67 4.79 1.68 -0.54
CA GLY A 67 3.64 0.85 -0.86
C GLY A 67 4.07 -0.33 -1.72
N ILE A 68 3.49 -1.49 -1.47
CA ILE A 68 3.68 -2.69 -2.27
C ILE A 68 2.31 -3.13 -2.74
N ARG A 69 2.17 -3.35 -4.05
CA ARG A 69 0.94 -3.84 -4.64
C ARG A 69 1.14 -5.26 -5.14
N ILE A 70 0.28 -6.15 -4.67
CA ILE A 70 0.23 -7.55 -5.04
C ILE A 70 -1.05 -7.79 -5.83
N ILE A 71 -0.92 -8.24 -7.06
CA ILE A 71 -2.03 -8.60 -7.94
C ILE A 71 -2.07 -10.13 -8.05
N VAL A 72 -3.22 -10.70 -7.73
CA VAL A 72 -3.48 -12.15 -7.73
C VAL A 72 -4.66 -12.48 -8.66
N THR A 73 -5.00 -13.75 -8.79
CA THR A 73 -6.02 -14.20 -9.75
C THR A 73 -7.43 -14.22 -9.15
N SER A 74 -7.57 -14.57 -7.86
CA SER A 74 -8.87 -14.74 -7.20
C SER A 74 -8.95 -14.01 -5.86
N ILE A 75 -10.18 -13.83 -5.36
CA ILE A 75 -10.41 -13.22 -4.04
C ILE A 75 -9.90 -14.14 -2.92
N ASP A 76 -9.97 -15.46 -3.08
CA ASP A 76 -9.42 -16.40 -2.10
C ASP A 76 -7.89 -16.23 -1.98
N GLU A 77 -7.20 -16.02 -3.10
CA GLU A 77 -5.76 -15.72 -3.11
C GLU A 77 -5.46 -14.37 -2.42
N VAL A 78 -6.36 -13.39 -2.46
CA VAL A 78 -6.18 -12.11 -1.73
C VAL A 78 -6.07 -12.38 -0.24
N TYR A 79 -6.98 -13.19 0.31
CA TYR A 79 -6.97 -13.51 1.73
C TYR A 79 -5.84 -14.46 2.13
N ALA A 80 -5.47 -15.40 1.27
CA ALA A 80 -4.31 -16.27 1.51
C ALA A 80 -3.00 -15.45 1.56
N VAL A 81 -2.84 -14.46 0.68
CA VAL A 81 -1.71 -13.52 0.72
C VAL A 81 -1.75 -12.66 1.98
N LEU A 82 -2.91 -12.11 2.35
CA LEU A 82 -3.06 -11.33 3.57
C LEU A 82 -2.65 -12.14 4.81
N GLU A 83 -3.12 -13.38 4.91
CA GLU A 83 -2.76 -14.29 6.01
C GLU A 83 -1.25 -14.56 6.03
N ARG A 84 -0.64 -14.81 4.87
CA ARG A 84 0.81 -15.03 4.79
C ARG A 84 1.62 -13.81 5.23
N ILE A 85 1.26 -12.61 4.76
CA ILE A 85 1.94 -11.36 5.07
C ILE A 85 1.80 -11.01 6.56
N SER A 86 0.59 -11.09 7.11
CA SER A 86 0.31 -10.76 8.53
C SER A 86 0.93 -11.73 9.54
N ARG A 87 1.35 -12.93 9.12
CA ARG A 87 2.14 -13.85 9.95
C ARG A 87 3.63 -13.50 10.02
N VAL A 88 4.15 -12.78 9.02
CA VAL A 88 5.58 -12.47 8.90
C VAL A 88 5.89 -11.05 9.34
N PHE A 89 5.04 -10.10 8.96
CA PHE A 89 5.16 -8.71 9.37
C PHE A 89 4.16 -8.38 10.46
N GLU A 90 4.63 -7.79 11.55
CA GLU A 90 3.77 -7.10 12.49
C GLU A 90 3.01 -5.98 11.76
N GLY A 91 1.75 -5.76 12.11
CA GLY A 91 0.91 -4.82 11.40
C GLY A 91 -0.56 -4.95 11.75
N PHE A 92 -1.40 -4.23 11.00
CA PHE A 92 -2.84 -4.30 11.14
C PHE A 92 -3.54 -4.19 9.79
N LEU A 93 -4.72 -4.82 9.72
CA LEU A 93 -5.63 -4.66 8.59
C LEU A 93 -6.24 -3.26 8.67
N ASP A 94 -5.88 -2.41 7.73
CA ASP A 94 -6.37 -1.03 7.65
C ASP A 94 -7.73 -1.00 6.95
N HIS A 95 -7.83 -1.59 5.74
CA HIS A 95 -9.09 -1.65 5.01
C HIS A 95 -9.30 -2.99 4.29
N ASP A 96 -10.54 -3.48 4.32
CA ASP A 96 -11.02 -4.61 3.50
C ASP A 96 -12.21 -4.15 2.66
N TYR A 97 -11.93 -3.68 1.44
CA TYR A 97 -12.98 -3.18 0.54
C TYR A 97 -13.68 -4.29 -0.24
N PHE A 98 -13.22 -5.55 -0.14
CA PHE A 98 -13.98 -6.69 -0.63
C PHE A 98 -15.18 -6.96 0.29
N LYS A 99 -14.98 -6.91 1.61
CA LYS A 99 -16.07 -7.07 2.58
C LYS A 99 -16.89 -5.80 2.75
N ASN A 100 -16.24 -4.64 2.84
CA ASN A 100 -16.88 -3.37 3.23
C ASN A 100 -16.72 -2.29 2.16
N ALA A 101 -17.26 -2.53 0.97
CA ALA A 101 -17.17 -1.61 -0.16
C ALA A 101 -17.63 -0.16 0.15
N LYS A 102 -18.61 0.04 1.04
CA LYS A 102 -19.13 1.37 1.41
C LYS A 102 -18.14 2.22 2.21
N ALA A 103 -17.15 1.60 2.84
CA ALA A 103 -16.07 2.31 3.54
C ALA A 103 -15.04 2.91 2.58
N CYS A 104 -15.00 2.43 1.33
CA CYS A 104 -14.15 3.01 0.31
C CYS A 104 -14.69 4.38 -0.12
N PRO A 105 -13.83 5.41 -0.28
CA PRO A 105 -14.21 6.65 -0.94
C PRO A 105 -14.78 6.35 -2.33
N SER A 106 -16.04 6.70 -2.57
CA SER A 106 -16.65 6.51 -3.87
C SER A 106 -16.18 7.59 -4.84
N VAL A 107 -15.81 7.18 -6.04
CA VAL A 107 -15.54 8.10 -7.15
C VAL A 107 -16.53 7.74 -8.26
N ASP A 108 -17.48 8.64 -8.49
CA ASP A 108 -18.52 8.51 -9.52
C ASP A 108 -19.36 7.21 -9.35
N GLY A 109 -19.69 6.89 -8.10
CA GLY A 109 -20.50 5.71 -7.75
C GLY A 109 -19.74 4.38 -7.79
N LYS A 110 -18.45 4.39 -8.11
CA LYS A 110 -17.58 3.19 -8.08
C LYS A 110 -16.71 3.15 -6.83
N PHE A 111 -16.35 1.95 -6.43
CA PHE A 111 -15.59 1.66 -5.21
C PHE A 111 -14.35 0.83 -5.54
N LEU A 112 -13.28 1.04 -4.78
CA LEU A 112 -12.11 0.20 -4.81
C LEU A 112 -12.44 -1.23 -4.36
N ARG A 113 -11.67 -2.19 -4.86
CA ARG A 113 -11.77 -3.62 -4.55
C ARG A 113 -10.38 -4.15 -4.25
N LEU A 114 -9.94 -3.98 -3.01
CA LEU A 114 -8.62 -4.37 -2.54
C LEU A 114 -8.62 -4.50 -1.01
N VAL A 115 -7.59 -5.16 -0.50
CA VAL A 115 -7.23 -5.15 0.91
C VAL A 115 -6.01 -4.26 1.12
N GLN A 116 -6.03 -3.42 2.16
CA GLN A 116 -4.91 -2.62 2.65
C GLN A 116 -4.48 -3.13 4.01
N PHE A 117 -3.22 -3.54 4.11
CA PHE A 117 -2.56 -3.92 5.36
C PHE A 117 -1.38 -2.99 5.61
N VAL A 118 -1.32 -2.38 6.79
CA VAL A 118 -0.16 -1.58 7.20
C VAL A 118 0.77 -2.51 7.96
N ALA A 119 1.92 -2.78 7.37
CA ALA A 119 2.97 -3.63 7.91
C ALA A 119 4.11 -2.77 8.49
N TYR A 120 4.86 -3.32 9.45
CA TYR A 120 6.01 -2.67 10.03
C TYR A 120 7.29 -3.46 9.74
N LYS A 121 8.33 -2.74 9.33
CA LYS A 121 9.71 -3.25 9.28
C LYS A 121 10.60 -2.30 10.06
N ASN A 122 11.34 -2.82 11.04
CA ASN A 122 12.15 -2.00 11.95
C ASN A 122 11.35 -0.84 12.59
N LYS A 123 10.09 -1.10 12.96
CA LYS A 123 9.12 -0.12 13.50
C LYS A 123 8.73 1.02 12.54
N VAL A 124 9.10 0.92 11.26
CA VAL A 124 8.68 1.86 10.21
C VAL A 124 7.53 1.26 9.42
N PRO A 125 6.40 1.99 9.24
CA PRO A 125 5.25 1.47 8.51
C PRO A 125 5.48 1.47 7.00
N PHE A 126 4.93 0.46 6.32
CA PHE A 126 4.74 0.42 4.88
C PHE A 126 3.39 -0.23 4.55
N GLU A 127 2.79 0.16 3.43
CA GLU A 127 1.50 -0.33 3.01
C GLU A 127 1.64 -1.52 2.07
N VAL A 128 0.88 -2.60 2.33
CA VAL A 128 0.69 -3.71 1.40
C VAL A 128 -0.76 -3.67 0.90
N GLN A 129 -0.92 -3.51 -0.41
CA GLN A 129 -2.20 -3.54 -1.10
C GLN A 129 -2.33 -4.83 -1.90
N VAL A 130 -3.39 -5.60 -1.67
CA VAL A 130 -3.65 -6.85 -2.39
C VAL A 130 -4.97 -6.76 -3.15
N THR A 131 -4.95 -7.08 -4.43
CA THR A 131 -6.13 -7.04 -5.31
C THR A 131 -6.08 -8.12 -6.38
N THR A 132 -7.17 -8.30 -7.12
CA THR A 132 -7.21 -9.23 -8.26
C THR A 132 -6.86 -8.52 -9.56
N ALA A 133 -6.37 -9.27 -10.55
CA ALA A 133 -6.10 -8.74 -11.89
C ALA A 133 -7.36 -8.09 -12.51
N SER A 134 -8.54 -8.69 -12.30
CA SER A 134 -9.82 -8.15 -12.78
C SER A 134 -10.22 -6.83 -12.13
N CYS A 135 -9.79 -6.56 -10.89
CA CYS A 135 -10.08 -5.31 -10.19
C CYS A 135 -9.00 -4.25 -10.37
N HIS A 136 -7.78 -4.64 -10.73
CA HIS A 136 -6.62 -3.77 -10.75
C HIS A 136 -6.80 -2.52 -11.65
N GLU A 137 -7.23 -2.70 -12.90
CA GLU A 137 -7.40 -1.57 -13.84
C GLU A 137 -8.43 -0.55 -13.33
N THR A 138 -9.55 -1.04 -12.77
CA THR A 138 -10.56 -0.17 -12.17
C THR A 138 -10.00 0.55 -10.94
N ASN A 139 -9.27 -0.15 -10.08
CA ASN A 139 -8.66 0.43 -8.89
C ASN A 139 -7.65 1.53 -9.24
N GLU A 140 -6.82 1.35 -10.27
CA GLU A 140 -5.85 2.38 -10.68
C GLU A 140 -6.53 3.64 -11.17
N SER A 141 -7.58 3.50 -11.99
CA SER A 141 -8.37 4.63 -12.46
C SER A 141 -9.03 5.40 -11.30
N LEU A 142 -9.60 4.67 -10.34
CA LEU A 142 -10.24 5.26 -9.16
C LEU A 142 -9.21 5.92 -8.23
N HIS A 143 -8.07 5.29 -7.97
CA HIS A 143 -6.98 5.87 -7.20
C HIS A 143 -6.48 7.17 -7.81
N ALA A 144 -6.24 7.20 -9.13
CA ALA A 144 -5.77 8.40 -9.82
C ALA A 144 -6.77 9.57 -9.70
N ARG A 145 -8.06 9.29 -9.88
CA ARG A 145 -9.14 10.29 -9.72
C ARG A 145 -9.28 10.76 -8.28
N TYR A 146 -9.24 9.85 -7.31
CA TYR A 146 -9.29 10.19 -5.89
C TYR A 146 -8.11 11.07 -5.49
N HIS A 147 -6.89 10.72 -5.91
CA HIS A 147 -5.70 11.53 -5.66
C HIS A 147 -5.84 12.94 -6.22
N ARG A 148 -6.30 13.08 -7.47
CA ARG A 148 -6.54 14.40 -8.09
C ARG A 148 -7.53 15.24 -7.30
N ARG A 149 -8.63 14.63 -6.82
CA ARG A 149 -9.65 15.33 -6.00
C ARG A 149 -9.11 15.74 -4.62
N LYS A 150 -8.34 14.88 -3.96
CA LYS A 150 -7.89 15.09 -2.58
C LYS A 150 -6.70 16.03 -2.45
N TYR A 151 -5.73 15.93 -3.36
CA TYR A 151 -4.45 16.62 -3.22
C TYR A 151 -4.26 17.78 -4.20
N GLY A 152 -5.14 17.91 -5.21
CA GLY A 152 -4.91 18.80 -6.35
C GLY A 152 -3.73 18.30 -7.18
N SER A 153 -3.96 18.16 -8.50
CA SER A 153 -2.89 17.83 -9.46
C SER A 153 -1.71 18.77 -9.34
#